data_AF-A0A7S2UPG6-F1
#
_entry.id   AF-A0A7S2UPG6-F1
#
_cell.length_a   1.000
_cell.length_b   1.000
_cell.length_c   1.000
_cell.angle_alpha   90.00
_cell.angle_beta   90.00
_cell.angle_gamma   90.00
#
_symmetry.space_group_name_H-M   'P 1'
#
loop_
_entity.id
_entity.type
_entity.pdbx_description
1 polymer ?
#
loop_
_entity_poly.entity_id
_entity_poly.type
_entity_poly.pdbx_seq_one_letter_code
_entity_poly.pdbx_strand_id
1 'polypeptide(L)'
;KCLDACLLSLKKQMMSSNEDGYVTVLDAAAIGKGLCRCSDAARAIEERINSIQLPTDGVLANTLEDTMLMDDSDRSLPTPTELKQVERNALLVLGPILAGVVEKMLVLAGLQVRSLTQDFARNRENLSSSDLNRKAIDEFTNALLPALQHTQLESTGIGCLYLGETDGERNEKKLFGSAIARRIREDLEQYAQ
;
A
#
# COMPACT_ATOMS: atom_id res chain seq x y z
N LYS A 1 -2.90 0.24 11.21
CA LYS A 1 -4.21 -0.21 11.77
C LYS A 1 -5.31 0.83 11.59
N CYS A 2 -5.21 2.06 12.12
CA CYS A 2 -6.25 3.09 11.90
C CYS A 2 -6.45 3.41 10.42
N LEU A 3 -5.36 3.64 9.67
CA LEU A 3 -5.42 3.88 8.22
C LEU A 3 -6.11 2.72 7.48
N ASP A 4 -5.83 1.48 7.88
CA ASP A 4 -6.44 0.30 7.27
C ASP A 4 -7.96 0.26 7.46
N ALA A 5 -8.43 0.54 8.69
CA ALA A 5 -9.85 0.66 9.00
C ALA A 5 -10.52 1.80 8.20
N CYS A 6 -9.85 2.94 8.05
CA CYS A 6 -10.34 4.05 7.24
C CYS A 6 -10.49 3.65 5.77
N LEU A 7 -9.50 2.96 5.18
CA LEU A 7 -9.56 2.52 3.79
C LEU A 7 -10.70 1.50 3.56
N LEU A 8 -10.90 0.57 4.50
CA LEU A 8 -12.03 -0.36 4.44
C LEU A 8 -13.39 0.36 4.53
N SER A 9 -13.50 1.36 5.41
CA SER A 9 -14.71 2.18 5.53
C SER A 9 -15.00 2.96 4.25
N LEU A 10 -13.97 3.61 3.68
CA LEU A 10 -14.09 4.34 2.41
C LEU A 10 -14.51 3.42 1.26
N LYS A 11 -13.93 2.22 1.19
CA LYS A 11 -14.31 1.21 0.18
C LYS A 11 -15.79 0.85 0.29
N LYS A 12 -16.28 0.62 1.51
CA LYS A 12 -17.68 0.29 1.77
C LYS A 12 -18.61 1.43 1.35
N GLN A 13 -18.29 2.67 1.76
CA GLN A 13 -19.09 3.86 1.41
C GLN A 13 -19.19 4.07 -0.10
N MET A 14 -18.08 3.88 -0.81
CA MET A 14 -18.03 4.06 -2.25
C MET A 14 -18.76 2.94 -3.01
N MET A 15 -18.78 1.72 -2.47
CA MET A 15 -19.62 0.64 -3.01
C MET A 15 -21.10 0.93 -2.83
N SER A 16 -21.53 1.44 -1.67
CA SER A 16 -22.94 1.81 -1.44
C SER A 16 -23.38 3.01 -2.28
N SER A 17 -22.53 4.03 -2.45
CA SER A 17 -22.92 5.24 -3.19
C SER A 17 -23.22 4.95 -4.66
N ASN A 18 -22.52 3.98 -5.25
CA ASN A 18 -22.76 3.54 -6.62
C ASN A 18 -24.10 2.81 -6.82
N GLU A 19 -24.67 2.20 -5.77
CA GLU A 19 -26.01 1.61 -5.82
C GLU A 19 -27.10 2.68 -5.79
N ASP A 20 -26.86 3.78 -5.06
CA ASP A 20 -27.79 4.91 -4.91
C ASP A 20 -27.74 5.91 -6.08
N GLY A 21 -26.88 5.68 -7.07
CA GLY A 21 -26.74 6.53 -8.26
C GLY A 21 -25.94 7.82 -8.04
N TYR A 22 -25.20 7.94 -6.93
CA TYR A 22 -24.34 9.08 -6.63
C TYR A 22 -22.87 8.64 -6.48
N VAL A 23 -21.96 9.23 -7.26
CA VAL A 23 -20.52 8.95 -7.11
C VAL A 23 -19.94 9.83 -6.01
N THR A 24 -19.57 9.24 -4.88
CA THR A 24 -18.76 9.95 -3.88
C THR A 24 -17.34 10.11 -4.41
N VAL A 25 -16.84 11.36 -4.48
CA VAL A 25 -15.48 11.64 -4.96
C VAL A 25 -14.50 11.59 -3.80
N LEU A 26 -13.52 10.68 -3.88
CA LEU A 26 -12.43 10.63 -2.91
C LEU A 26 -11.42 11.76 -3.13
N ASP A 27 -10.79 12.23 -2.05
CA ASP A 27 -9.69 13.18 -2.12
C ASP A 27 -8.46 12.53 -2.80
N ALA A 28 -8.27 12.84 -4.07
CA ALA A 28 -7.19 12.31 -4.89
C ALA A 28 -5.80 12.65 -4.35
N ALA A 29 -5.63 13.84 -3.78
CA ALA A 29 -4.36 14.29 -3.23
C ALA A 29 -4.02 13.51 -1.95
N ALA A 30 -5.03 13.21 -1.11
CA ALA A 30 -4.84 12.37 0.06
C ALA A 30 -4.44 10.93 -0.34
N ILE A 31 -5.10 10.34 -1.34
CA ILE A 31 -4.75 9.01 -1.86
C ILE A 31 -3.33 9.01 -2.43
N GLY A 32 -3.00 9.96 -3.31
CA GLY A 32 -1.67 10.05 -3.92
C GLY A 32 -0.55 10.20 -2.88
N LYS A 33 -0.73 11.08 -1.87
CA LYS A 33 0.22 11.22 -0.76
C LYS A 33 0.34 9.93 0.06
N GLY A 34 -0.78 9.24 0.30
CA GLY A 34 -0.81 7.96 0.99
C GLY A 34 -0.01 6.90 0.25
N LEU A 35 -0.21 6.78 -1.06
CA LEU A 35 0.52 5.86 -1.93
C LEU A 35 2.01 6.11 -1.85
N CYS A 36 2.47 7.36 -2.04
CA CYS A 36 3.90 7.68 -1.97
C CYS A 36 4.50 7.30 -0.62
N ARG A 37 3.90 7.77 0.48
CA ARG A 37 4.46 7.56 1.82
C ARG A 37 4.49 6.11 2.23
N CYS A 38 3.41 5.36 1.98
CA CYS A 38 3.33 3.96 2.38
C CYS A 38 4.20 3.07 1.50
N SER A 39 4.30 3.37 0.20
CA SER A 39 5.18 2.63 -0.73
C SER A 39 6.65 2.85 -0.40
N ASP A 40 7.08 4.11 -0.22
CA ASP A 40 8.47 4.43 0.11
C ASP A 40 8.87 3.83 1.46
N ALA A 41 7.98 3.88 2.45
CA ALA A 41 8.22 3.27 3.75
C ALA A 41 8.31 1.73 3.68
N ALA A 42 7.42 1.07 2.93
CA ALA A 42 7.47 -0.38 2.75
C ALA A 42 8.79 -0.82 2.09
N ARG A 43 9.21 -0.10 1.05
CA ARG A 43 10.49 -0.34 0.37
C ARG A 43 11.70 -0.12 1.28
N ALA A 44 11.73 1.00 2.02
CA ALA A 44 12.81 1.27 2.97
C ALA A 44 12.90 0.19 4.07
N ILE A 45 11.76 -0.39 4.48
CA ILE A 45 11.71 -1.51 5.41
C ILE A 45 12.30 -2.78 4.77
N GLU A 46 11.94 -3.11 3.53
CA GLU A 46 12.52 -4.24 2.79
C GLU A 46 14.05 -4.11 2.69
N GLU A 47 14.54 -2.94 2.30
CA GLU A 47 15.97 -2.62 2.22
C GLU A 47 16.65 -2.75 3.60
N ARG A 48 16.01 -2.25 4.66
CA ARG A 48 16.53 -2.38 6.04
C ARG A 48 16.62 -3.84 6.47
N ILE A 49 15.58 -4.64 6.27
CA ILE A 49 15.59 -6.07 6.64
C ILE A 49 16.72 -6.82 5.91
N ASN A 50 16.92 -6.53 4.63
CA ASN A 50 18.01 -7.11 3.83
C ASN A 50 19.41 -6.68 4.33
N SER A 51 19.53 -5.48 4.90
CA SER A 51 20.78 -4.97 5.47
C SER A 51 21.12 -5.50 6.87
N ILE A 52 20.11 -5.99 7.62
CA ILE A 52 20.33 -6.56 8.95
C ILE A 52 20.98 -7.93 8.79
N GLN A 53 22.32 -7.94 8.86
CA GLN A 53 23.13 -9.16 8.96
C GLN A 53 22.91 -9.79 10.33
N LEU A 54 22.24 -10.95 10.35
CA LEU A 54 22.18 -11.83 11.51
C LEU A 54 23.29 -12.90 11.38
N PRO A 55 23.94 -13.29 12.48
CA PRO A 55 24.89 -14.40 12.45
C PRO A 55 24.18 -15.68 12.01
N THR A 56 24.77 -16.39 11.05
CA THR A 56 24.25 -17.64 10.49
C THR A 56 24.25 -18.76 11.54
N ASP A 57 23.04 -19.19 11.93
CA ASP A 57 22.56 -20.51 12.40
C ASP A 57 23.34 -21.35 13.44
N GLY A 58 24.45 -20.89 14.02
CA GLY A 58 25.16 -21.65 15.06
C GLY A 58 24.80 -21.31 16.51
N VAL A 59 24.23 -20.12 16.76
CA VAL A 59 24.11 -19.54 18.11
C VAL A 59 22.64 -19.32 18.53
N LEU A 60 21.69 -19.39 17.58
CA LEU A 60 20.28 -19.07 17.80
C LEU A 60 19.49 -20.13 18.60
N ALA A 61 19.87 -21.41 18.52
CA ALA A 61 19.17 -22.46 19.27
C ALA A 61 19.35 -22.29 20.79
N ASN A 62 20.51 -21.81 21.23
CA ASN A 62 20.81 -21.63 22.65
C ASN A 62 20.20 -20.34 23.24
N THR A 63 19.96 -19.31 22.42
CA THR A 63 19.46 -18.01 22.91
C THR A 63 17.94 -17.97 23.03
N LEU A 64 17.19 -18.74 22.22
CA LEU A 64 15.73 -18.83 22.34
C LEU A 64 15.29 -19.65 23.57
N GLU A 65 16.04 -20.68 23.97
CA GLU A 65 15.77 -21.39 25.25
C GLU A 65 16.12 -20.53 26.47
N ASP A 66 17.20 -19.74 26.42
CA ASP A 66 17.58 -18.87 27.54
C ASP A 66 16.64 -17.67 27.72
N THR A 67 16.04 -17.13 26.65
CA THR A 67 15.18 -15.94 26.77
C THR A 67 13.78 -16.26 27.33
N MET A 68 13.34 -17.52 27.28
CA MET A 68 12.04 -17.94 27.83
C MET A 68 12.13 -18.41 29.29
N LEU A 69 13.33 -18.45 29.89
CA LEU A 69 13.58 -18.91 31.26
C LEU A 69 14.21 -17.84 32.19
N MET A 70 14.28 -16.58 31.78
CA MET A 70 14.83 -15.52 32.64
C MET A 70 13.81 -15.08 33.70
N ASP A 71 13.96 -15.71 34.86
CA ASP A 71 13.55 -15.25 36.17
C ASP A 71 14.00 -13.80 36.43
N ASP A 72 13.23 -13.08 37.25
CA ASP A 72 13.11 -11.62 37.33
C ASP A 72 14.33 -10.89 37.98
N SER A 73 15.56 -11.39 37.85
CA SER A 73 16.69 -10.99 38.71
C SER A 73 17.95 -10.39 38.07
N ASP A 74 18.06 -10.27 36.74
CA ASP A 74 19.23 -9.59 36.15
C ASP A 74 18.85 -8.67 34.98
N ARG A 75 18.84 -7.35 35.23
CA ARG A 75 18.68 -6.31 34.20
C ARG A 75 19.97 -6.14 33.39
N SER A 76 20.41 -7.19 32.71
CA SER A 76 21.45 -7.06 31.69
C SER A 76 20.87 -6.31 30.48
N LEU A 77 21.61 -5.33 29.97
CA LEU A 77 21.20 -4.61 28.76
C LEU A 77 21.24 -5.57 27.58
N PRO A 78 20.21 -5.57 26.70
CA PRO A 78 20.16 -6.47 25.56
C PRO A 78 21.38 -6.29 24.66
N THR A 79 21.89 -7.40 24.14
CA THR A 79 23.08 -7.41 23.28
C THR A 79 22.79 -6.72 21.94
N PRO A 80 23.81 -6.19 21.23
CA PRO A 80 23.62 -5.62 19.90
C PRO A 80 22.96 -6.58 18.90
N THR A 81 23.16 -7.89 19.08
CA THR A 81 22.52 -8.93 18.26
C THR A 81 21.03 -9.07 18.59
N GLU A 82 20.67 -9.10 19.88
CA GLU A 82 19.26 -9.11 20.31
C GLU A 82 18.51 -7.87 19.85
N LEU A 83 19.13 -6.69 19.94
CA LEU A 83 18.54 -5.44 19.45
C LEU A 83 18.27 -5.49 17.94
N LYS A 84 19.22 -6.03 17.15
CA LYS A 84 19.03 -6.24 15.69
C LYS A 84 17.92 -7.26 15.42
N GLN A 85 17.79 -8.31 16.23
CA GLN A 85 16.74 -9.31 16.09
C GLN A 85 15.36 -8.71 16.40
N VAL A 86 15.24 -7.95 17.48
CA VAL A 86 14.01 -7.23 17.86
C VAL A 86 13.61 -6.24 16.76
N GLU A 87 14.56 -5.46 16.25
CA GLU A 87 14.33 -4.55 15.12
C GLU A 87 13.81 -5.33 13.90
N ARG A 88 14.52 -6.39 13.49
CA ARG A 88 14.12 -7.21 12.34
C ARG A 88 12.72 -7.79 12.52
N ASN A 89 12.39 -8.32 13.69
CA ASN A 89 11.08 -8.88 14.00
C ASN A 89 9.98 -7.81 13.90
N ALA A 90 10.23 -6.60 14.43
CA ALA A 90 9.28 -5.49 14.32
C ALA A 90 9.07 -5.06 12.86
N LEU A 91 10.15 -4.98 12.07
CA LEU A 91 10.10 -4.62 10.66
C LEU A 91 9.37 -5.67 9.81
N LEU A 92 9.56 -6.96 10.10
CA LEU A 92 8.86 -8.07 9.46
C LEU A 92 7.35 -8.07 9.72
N VAL A 93 6.88 -7.36 10.76
CA VAL A 93 5.45 -7.13 11.00
C VAL A 93 4.98 -5.83 10.34
N LEU A 94 5.75 -4.74 10.48
CA LEU A 94 5.34 -3.42 10.01
C LEU A 94 5.30 -3.31 8.49
N GLY A 95 6.31 -3.85 7.81
CA GLY A 95 6.43 -3.77 6.36
C GLY A 95 5.23 -4.35 5.62
N PRO A 96 4.81 -5.60 5.91
CA PRO A 96 3.61 -6.20 5.33
C PRO A 96 2.33 -5.39 5.53
N ILE A 97 2.19 -4.74 6.69
CA ILE A 97 1.03 -3.90 6.99
C ILE A 97 1.02 -2.68 6.07
N LEU A 98 2.17 -2.04 5.85
CA LEU A 98 2.29 -0.88 4.95
C LEU A 98 2.09 -1.28 3.49
N ALA A 99 2.66 -2.41 3.06
CA ALA A 99 2.43 -2.96 1.73
C ALA A 99 0.94 -3.24 1.48
N GLY A 100 0.25 -3.89 2.42
CA GLY A 100 -1.20 -4.11 2.31
C GLY A 100 -2.04 -2.82 2.33
N VAL A 101 -1.55 -1.75 2.96
CA VAL A 101 -2.17 -0.42 2.88
C VAL A 101 -2.02 0.17 1.47
N VAL A 102 -0.85 0.05 0.84
CA VAL A 102 -0.63 0.47 -0.56
C VAL A 102 -1.58 -0.29 -1.49
N GLU A 103 -1.69 -1.61 -1.35
CA GLU A 103 -2.63 -2.43 -2.13
C GLU A 103 -4.06 -1.91 -2.03
N LYS A 104 -4.53 -1.63 -0.81
CA LYS A 104 -5.90 -1.12 -0.57
C LYS A 104 -6.10 0.27 -1.16
N MET A 105 -5.11 1.14 -1.08
CA MET A 105 -5.15 2.47 -1.72
C MET A 105 -5.22 2.36 -3.24
N LEU A 106 -4.44 1.47 -3.85
CA LEU A 106 -4.51 1.19 -5.29
C LEU A 106 -5.88 0.67 -5.70
N VAL A 107 -6.44 -0.28 -4.94
CA VAL A 107 -7.80 -0.80 -5.22
C VAL A 107 -8.84 0.32 -5.12
N LEU A 108 -8.75 1.18 -4.10
CA LEU A 108 -9.65 2.34 -3.96
C LEU A 108 -9.51 3.32 -5.12
N ALA A 109 -8.28 3.69 -5.48
CA ALA A 109 -8.00 4.55 -6.63
C ALA A 109 -8.60 3.97 -7.92
N GLY A 110 -8.35 2.68 -8.21
CA GLY A 110 -8.86 2.05 -9.43
C GLY A 110 -10.38 1.97 -9.48
N LEU A 111 -11.02 1.72 -8.35
CA LEU A 111 -12.48 1.74 -8.29
C LEU A 111 -13.03 3.17 -8.48
N GLN A 112 -12.41 4.21 -7.91
CA GLN A 112 -12.82 5.60 -8.10
C GLN A 112 -12.66 6.03 -9.56
N VAL A 113 -11.53 5.71 -10.21
CA VAL A 113 -11.30 6.01 -11.63
C VAL A 113 -12.37 5.35 -12.49
N ARG A 114 -12.69 4.08 -12.26
CA ARG A 114 -13.76 3.39 -12.99
C ARG A 114 -15.13 4.02 -12.76
N SER A 115 -15.41 4.44 -11.52
CA SER A 115 -16.67 5.09 -11.18
C SER A 115 -16.83 6.44 -11.88
N LEU A 116 -15.79 7.29 -11.82
CA LEU A 116 -15.79 8.62 -12.44
C LEU A 116 -15.90 8.53 -13.97
N THR A 117 -15.17 7.60 -14.58
CA THR A 117 -15.18 7.42 -16.05
C THR A 117 -16.53 6.89 -16.55
N GLN A 118 -17.15 5.95 -15.84
CA GLN A 118 -18.49 5.47 -16.16
C GLN A 118 -19.55 6.56 -15.99
N ASP A 119 -19.48 7.34 -14.92
CA ASP A 119 -20.45 8.41 -14.69
C ASP A 119 -20.31 9.54 -15.71
N PHE A 120 -19.08 9.90 -16.09
CA PHE A 120 -18.82 10.83 -17.18
C PHE A 120 -19.40 10.34 -18.52
N ALA A 121 -19.22 9.07 -18.85
CA ALA A 121 -19.77 8.49 -20.08
C ALA A 121 -21.31 8.49 -20.09
N ARG A 122 -21.96 8.25 -18.94
CA ARG A 122 -23.42 8.24 -18.80
C ARG A 122 -24.04 9.63 -18.85
N ASN A 123 -23.38 10.62 -18.24
CA ASN A 123 -23.93 11.97 -18.07
C ASN A 123 -23.42 12.97 -19.12
N ARG A 124 -22.83 12.49 -20.23
CA ARG A 124 -22.22 13.32 -21.28
C ARG A 124 -23.19 14.32 -21.93
N GLU A 125 -24.48 14.00 -21.96
CA GLU A 125 -25.53 14.86 -22.55
C GLU A 125 -25.99 15.97 -21.58
N ASN A 126 -25.70 15.84 -20.28
CA ASN A 126 -26.02 16.84 -19.26
C ASN A 126 -24.81 17.77 -19.05
N LEU A 127 -24.80 18.91 -19.75
CA LEU A 127 -23.69 19.88 -19.77
C LEU A 127 -23.16 20.26 -18.37
N SER A 128 -24.04 20.55 -17.40
CA SER A 128 -23.63 20.96 -16.05
C SER A 128 -22.99 19.83 -15.23
N SER A 129 -23.50 18.61 -15.36
CA SER A 129 -22.94 17.44 -14.68
C SER A 129 -21.65 16.97 -15.35
N SER A 130 -21.55 17.12 -16.67
CA SER A 130 -20.35 16.81 -17.46
C SER A 130 -19.15 17.66 -17.02
N ASP A 131 -19.34 18.97 -16.74
CA ASP A 131 -18.25 19.86 -16.32
C ASP A 131 -17.72 19.53 -14.92
N LEU A 132 -18.61 19.19 -13.97
CA LEU A 132 -18.23 18.76 -12.63
C LEU A 132 -17.47 17.43 -12.65
N ASN A 133 -17.95 16.47 -13.44
CA ASN A 133 -17.30 15.17 -13.61
C ASN A 133 -15.94 15.30 -14.29
N ARG A 134 -15.83 16.16 -15.30
CA ARG A 134 -14.55 16.45 -15.96
C ARG A 134 -13.54 17.03 -14.97
N LYS A 135 -13.95 18.03 -14.18
CA LYS A 135 -13.08 18.60 -13.15
C LYS A 135 -12.63 17.57 -12.11
N ALA A 136 -13.54 16.69 -11.68
CA ALA A 136 -13.21 15.61 -10.75
C ALA A 136 -12.21 14.61 -11.36
N ILE A 137 -12.38 14.22 -12.63
CA ILE A 137 -11.43 13.36 -13.36
C ILE A 137 -10.07 14.07 -13.50
N ASP A 138 -10.05 15.35 -13.86
CA ASP A 138 -8.82 16.12 -14.01
C ASP A 138 -8.05 16.22 -12.68
N GLU A 139 -8.75 16.51 -11.57
CA GLU A 139 -8.14 16.53 -10.24
C GLU A 139 -7.59 15.14 -9.85
N PHE A 140 -8.32 14.07 -10.17
CA PHE A 140 -7.89 12.71 -9.88
C PHE A 140 -6.66 12.31 -10.69
N THR A 141 -6.65 12.63 -11.99
CA THR A 141 -5.54 12.41 -12.92
C THR A 141 -4.28 13.15 -12.45
N ASN A 142 -4.41 14.45 -12.18
CA ASN A 142 -3.29 15.31 -11.81
C ASN A 142 -2.65 14.92 -10.46
N ALA A 143 -3.42 14.30 -9.55
CA ALA A 143 -2.89 13.83 -8.28
C ALA A 143 -2.29 12.41 -8.36
N LEU A 144 -2.97 11.47 -9.04
CA LEU A 144 -2.56 10.06 -9.03
C LEU A 144 -1.49 9.71 -10.05
N LEU A 145 -1.53 10.29 -11.25
CA LEU A 145 -0.57 9.94 -12.29
C LEU A 145 0.88 10.21 -11.84
N PRO A 146 1.21 11.37 -11.24
CA PRO A 146 2.56 11.61 -10.70
C PRO A 146 2.91 10.68 -9.52
N ALA A 147 1.93 10.34 -8.67
CA ALA A 147 2.15 9.46 -7.52
C ALA A 147 2.52 8.04 -7.96
N LEU A 148 1.83 7.50 -8.98
CA LEU A 148 2.13 6.18 -9.55
C LEU A 148 3.51 6.16 -10.22
N GLN A 149 3.86 7.24 -10.94
CA GLN A 149 5.18 7.39 -11.56
C GLN A 149 6.31 7.45 -10.53
N HIS A 150 6.14 8.25 -9.47
CA HIS A 150 7.15 8.42 -8.42
C HIS A 150 7.42 7.12 -7.65
N THR A 151 6.36 6.39 -7.33
CA THR A 151 6.46 5.18 -6.50
C THR A 151 7.03 3.97 -7.24
N GLN A 152 7.14 4.01 -8.57
CA GLN A 152 7.66 2.91 -9.39
C GLN A 152 6.95 1.57 -9.14
N LEU A 153 5.68 1.60 -8.72
CA LEU A 153 4.90 0.41 -8.36
C LEU A 153 4.74 -0.57 -9.51
N GLU A 154 4.79 -0.07 -10.74
CA GLU A 154 4.58 -0.86 -11.94
C GLU A 154 5.83 -1.64 -12.34
N SER A 155 7.00 -1.07 -12.11
CA SER A 155 8.29 -1.71 -12.41
C SER A 155 8.80 -2.56 -11.25
N THR A 156 8.51 -2.17 -10.00
CA THR A 156 9.08 -2.80 -8.81
C THR A 156 8.08 -3.57 -7.95
N GLY A 157 6.78 -3.39 -8.20
CA GLY A 157 5.71 -3.93 -7.36
C GLY A 157 5.64 -3.23 -6.00
N ILE A 158 4.79 -3.74 -5.12
CA ILE A 158 4.72 -3.27 -3.73
C ILE A 158 5.81 -4.01 -2.96
N GLY A 159 6.92 -3.31 -2.69
CA GLY A 159 8.09 -3.88 -2.04
C GLY A 159 7.85 -4.14 -0.56
N CYS A 160 7.68 -5.41 -0.16
CA CYS A 160 7.92 -5.87 1.20
C CYS A 160 8.04 -7.40 1.30
N LEU A 161 8.88 -7.88 2.24
CA LEU A 161 8.94 -9.27 2.67
C LEU A 161 7.72 -9.58 3.57
N TYR A 162 6.87 -10.53 3.18
CA TYR A 162 5.84 -11.08 4.07
C TYR A 162 6.40 -12.34 4.76
N LEU A 163 6.16 -12.43 6.07
CA LEU A 163 6.54 -13.60 6.86
C LEU A 163 5.80 -14.85 6.37
N GLY A 164 6.55 -15.91 6.08
CA GLY A 164 6.00 -17.20 5.67
C GLY A 164 5.67 -17.34 4.18
N GLU A 165 5.89 -16.30 3.38
CA GLU A 165 5.69 -16.39 1.93
C GLU A 165 6.87 -17.08 1.23
N THR A 166 6.53 -18.00 0.35
CA THR A 166 7.45 -18.52 -0.66
C THR A 166 7.82 -17.42 -1.66
N ASP A 167 8.94 -17.59 -2.37
CA ASP A 167 9.34 -16.67 -3.43
C ASP A 167 8.26 -16.55 -4.54
N GLY A 168 7.44 -17.59 -4.72
CA GLY A 168 6.29 -17.58 -5.64
C GLY A 168 5.19 -16.61 -5.21
N GLU A 169 4.72 -16.71 -3.96
CA GLU A 169 3.65 -15.85 -3.43
C GLU A 169 4.07 -14.38 -3.38
N ARG A 170 5.34 -14.12 -3.08
CA ARG A 170 5.90 -12.76 -3.11
C ARG A 170 5.85 -12.16 -4.52
N ASN A 171 6.17 -12.95 -5.54
CA ASN A 171 6.13 -12.50 -6.92
C ASN A 171 4.69 -12.23 -7.38
N GLU A 172 3.72 -13.06 -6.96
CA GLU A 172 2.30 -12.84 -7.29
C GLU A 172 1.77 -11.53 -6.73
N LYS A 173 2.08 -11.18 -5.47
CA LYS A 173 1.65 -9.91 -4.87
C LYS A 173 2.31 -8.69 -5.52
N LYS A 174 3.60 -8.79 -5.86
CA LYS A 174 4.30 -7.73 -6.62
C LYS A 174 3.64 -7.52 -8.00
N LEU A 175 3.30 -8.60 -8.69
CA LEU A 175 2.58 -8.56 -9.97
C LEU A 175 1.17 -7.98 -9.83
N PHE A 176 0.45 -8.32 -8.77
CA PHE A 176 -0.89 -7.79 -8.51
C PHE A 176 -0.88 -6.27 -8.33
N GLY A 177 -0.03 -5.74 -7.45
CA GLY A 177 0.11 -4.30 -7.24
C GLY A 177 0.53 -3.56 -8.51
N SER A 178 1.49 -4.11 -9.25
CA SER A 178 1.94 -3.57 -10.54
C SER A 178 0.81 -3.54 -11.58
N ALA A 179 0.02 -4.61 -11.68
CA ALA A 179 -1.09 -4.70 -12.61
C ALA A 179 -2.18 -3.66 -12.33
N ILE A 180 -2.51 -3.43 -11.06
CA ILE A 180 -3.49 -2.40 -10.68
C ILE A 180 -2.95 -1.01 -10.99
N ALA A 181 -1.71 -0.69 -10.60
CA ALA A 181 -1.10 0.60 -10.86
C ALA A 181 -1.09 0.93 -12.35
N ARG A 182 -0.65 -0.03 -13.19
CA ARG A 182 -0.66 0.10 -14.65
C ARG A 182 -2.06 0.35 -15.19
N ARG A 183 -3.05 -0.41 -14.71
CA ARG A 183 -4.43 -0.24 -15.16
C ARG A 183 -5.00 1.14 -14.82
N ILE A 184 -4.71 1.65 -13.61
CA ILE A 184 -5.13 3.01 -13.22
C ILE A 184 -4.51 4.04 -14.16
N ARG A 185 -3.21 3.90 -14.46
CA ARG A 185 -2.52 4.80 -15.36
C ARG A 185 -3.13 4.81 -16.76
N GLU A 186 -3.32 3.62 -17.34
CA GLU A 186 -3.94 3.45 -18.67
C GLU A 186 -5.35 4.04 -18.70
N ASP A 187 -6.15 3.84 -17.65
CA ASP A 187 -7.50 4.39 -17.54
C ASP A 187 -7.47 5.92 -17.39
N LEU A 188 -6.50 6.51 -16.69
CA LEU A 188 -6.37 7.97 -16.50
C LEU A 188 -5.79 8.70 -17.73
N GLU A 189 -4.79 8.11 -18.39
CA GLU A 189 -4.14 8.69 -19.58
C GLU A 189 -5.10 8.88 -20.75
N GLN A 190 -6.16 8.06 -20.83
CA GLN A 190 -7.23 8.22 -21.82
C GLN A 190 -8.03 9.52 -21.67
N TYR A 191 -8.03 10.14 -20.47
CA TYR A 191 -8.77 11.36 -20.17
C TYR A 191 -7.86 12.59 -19.98
N ALA A 192 -6.54 12.40 -20.07
CA ALA A 192 -5.55 13.48 -20.00
C ALA A 192 -5.27 14.16 -21.36
N GLN A 193 -5.88 13.65 -22.44
CA GLN A 193 -5.75 14.15 -23.83
C GLN A 193 -6.95 15.01 -24.22
#